data_AF-A0A6B3DJM7-F1
#
_entry.id   AF-A0A6B3DJM7-F1
#
_cell.length_a   1.000
_cell.length_b   1.000
_cell.length_c   1.000
_cell.angle_alpha   90.00
_cell.angle_beta   90.00
_cell.angle_gamma   90.00
#
_symmetry.space_group_name_H-M   'P 1'
#
loop_
_entity.id
_entity.type
_entity.pdbx_description
1 polymer ?
#
loop_
_entity_poly.entity_id
_entity_poly.type
_entity_poly.pdbx_seq_one_letter_code
_entity_poly.pdbx_strand_id
1 'polypeptide(L)'
;ARGRTDLRPAALAFAGPRALWLARLNPDWRFALRAAPGSKAALPGPGEAERIRELWEEGLFAERVALLAALRERDPAAARELLAGTWATERAEDRLMFLDSLRAGLAPADEPFLEQALADRSRNVRATAAELLSALPGSALAARMADRAAACVAVDHTLGTPTIAVEAPHECDAAMERDGVVPKAPSGRGERSWWLGQLLEAAPLGTWPARLGGRTPEEIVALPVADGWQGELHAAWCRAAVRQRDARWARALLGAPAAPEAGGPGAVSLAERARLLGTLGAAERADWVAGFISAHGLSEAFQLLGVCAVPWAAPLGRAVVDALNIARDAGSYPWSFSGVMGLAERCLDPAEASRLDGLLAVPDEARDASPGAGGYWAEAFQRLVTTLRLRAAM
;
A
#
# COMPACT_ATOMS: atom_id res chain seq x y z
N ALA A 1 -9.92 32.36 6.80
CA ALA A 1 -11.13 31.51 6.78
C ALA A 1 -12.01 31.73 5.53
N ARG A 2 -12.54 32.94 5.25
CA ARG A 2 -13.47 33.18 4.11
C ARG A 2 -12.86 32.78 2.74
N GLY A 3 -11.63 33.19 2.43
CA GLY A 3 -10.92 32.81 1.18
C GLY A 3 -9.88 31.68 1.30
N ARG A 4 -9.65 31.18 2.51
CA ARG A 4 -8.65 30.15 2.86
C ARG A 4 -9.35 29.05 3.66
N THR A 5 -9.92 28.11 2.91
CA THR A 5 -10.80 27.02 3.38
C THR A 5 -10.04 26.03 4.28
N ASP A 6 -8.76 25.83 3.97
CA ASP A 6 -7.75 25.06 4.72
C ASP A 6 -7.62 25.51 6.19
N LEU A 7 -7.76 26.81 6.46
CA LEU A 7 -7.61 27.37 7.81
C LEU A 7 -8.90 27.32 8.64
N ARG A 8 -10.03 26.89 8.07
CA ARG A 8 -11.34 26.93 8.74
C ARG A 8 -11.43 25.96 9.94
N PRO A 9 -10.94 24.70 9.88
CA PRO A 9 -11.00 23.80 11.04
C PRO A 9 -10.25 24.35 12.25
N ALA A 10 -9.02 24.83 12.04
CA ALA A 10 -8.21 25.43 13.10
C ALA A 10 -8.82 26.73 13.65
N ALA A 11 -9.38 27.58 12.78
CA ALA A 11 -10.07 28.80 13.19
C ALA A 11 -11.34 28.52 14.00
N LEU A 12 -12.11 27.49 13.64
CA LEU A 12 -13.31 27.08 14.38
C LEU A 12 -12.97 26.43 15.73
N ALA A 13 -11.92 25.61 15.77
CA ALA A 13 -11.39 25.06 17.01
C ALA A 13 -10.92 26.18 17.97
N PHE A 14 -10.20 27.17 17.45
CA PHE A 14 -9.76 28.33 18.23
C PHE A 14 -10.92 29.20 18.71
N ALA A 15 -11.92 29.46 17.85
CA ALA A 15 -12.98 30.41 18.15
C ALA A 15 -14.14 29.80 18.99
N GLY A 16 -14.22 28.46 19.05
CA GLY A 16 -15.07 27.73 19.99
C GLY A 16 -16.58 27.96 19.84
N PRO A 17 -17.38 27.63 20.88
CA PRO A 17 -18.85 27.68 20.83
C PRO A 17 -19.43 29.06 20.50
N ARG A 18 -18.73 30.15 20.86
CA ARG A 18 -19.18 31.52 20.57
C ARG A 18 -19.12 31.84 19.07
N ALA A 19 -18.17 31.26 18.33
CA ALA A 19 -18.11 31.42 16.88
C ALA A 19 -19.26 30.72 16.17
N LEU A 20 -19.69 29.55 16.68
CA LEU A 20 -20.88 28.85 16.19
C LEU A 20 -22.16 29.65 16.46
N TRP A 21 -22.26 30.31 17.61
CA TRP A 21 -23.37 31.22 17.91
C TRP A 21 -23.39 32.43 16.96
N LEU A 22 -22.25 33.10 16.78
CA LEU A 22 -22.13 34.22 15.83
C LEU A 22 -22.44 33.81 14.39
N ALA A 23 -22.04 32.61 13.99
CA ALA A 23 -22.32 32.07 12.67
C ALA A 23 -23.81 31.85 12.39
N ARG A 24 -24.66 31.70 13.41
CA ARG A 24 -26.14 31.64 13.24
C ARG A 24 -26.73 32.99 12.89
N LEU A 25 -26.04 34.08 13.22
CA LEU A 25 -26.50 35.46 13.04
C LEU A 25 -25.91 36.11 11.78
N ASN A 26 -24.98 35.46 11.09
CA ASN A 26 -24.33 35.97 9.89
C ASN A 26 -24.42 34.96 8.72
N PRO A 27 -25.22 35.23 7.67
CA PRO A 27 -25.37 34.34 6.51
C PRO A 27 -24.05 33.97 5.82
N ASP A 28 -23.07 34.88 5.81
CA ASP A 28 -21.75 34.65 5.22
C ASP A 28 -20.94 33.57 5.95
N TRP A 29 -21.35 33.20 7.17
CA TRP A 29 -20.62 32.30 8.07
C TRP A 29 -21.30 30.93 8.23
N ARG A 30 -22.30 30.59 7.41
CA ARG A 30 -22.99 29.27 7.45
C ARG A 30 -22.04 28.07 7.40
N PHE A 31 -20.88 28.21 6.75
CA PHE A 31 -19.84 27.17 6.73
C PHE A 31 -19.39 26.72 8.13
N ALA A 32 -19.43 27.61 9.12
CA ALA A 32 -19.04 27.33 10.50
C ALA A 32 -20.06 26.41 11.20
N LEU A 33 -21.33 26.49 10.83
CA LEU A 33 -22.41 25.67 11.39
C LEU A 33 -22.36 24.22 10.89
N ARG A 34 -21.84 24.00 9.67
CA ARG A 34 -21.69 22.68 9.04
C ARG A 34 -20.49 21.88 9.61
N ALA A 35 -19.47 22.58 10.10
CA ALA A 35 -18.25 21.99 10.68
C ALA A 35 -18.32 21.75 12.22
N ALA A 36 -19.48 21.93 12.84
CA ALA A 36 -19.64 21.69 14.28
C ALA A 36 -19.49 20.19 14.63
N PRO A 37 -18.78 19.83 15.71
CA PRO A 37 -18.69 18.45 16.18
C PRO A 37 -20.10 17.93 16.50
N GLY A 38 -20.57 16.93 15.74
CA GLY A 38 -21.93 16.38 15.83
C GLY A 38 -22.80 16.58 14.58
N SER A 39 -22.41 17.48 13.67
CA SER A 39 -23.03 17.61 12.34
C SER A 39 -22.35 16.67 11.34
N LYS A 40 -22.47 15.35 11.53
CA LYS A 40 -22.38 14.44 10.37
C LYS A 40 -23.70 14.57 9.62
N ALA A 41 -23.84 15.59 8.77
CA ALA A 41 -24.93 15.57 7.80
C ALA A 41 -24.81 14.25 7.03
N ALA A 42 -25.85 13.40 7.09
CA ALA A 42 -25.83 12.12 6.40
C ALA A 42 -25.55 12.37 4.91
N LEU A 43 -24.63 11.58 4.33
CA LEU A 43 -24.33 11.67 2.90
C LEU A 43 -25.61 11.36 2.11
N PRO A 44 -25.85 12.05 0.98
CA PRO A 44 -27.00 11.78 0.15
C PRO A 44 -27.05 10.33 -0.31
N GLY A 45 -28.23 9.71 -0.20
CA GLY A 45 -28.51 8.35 -0.63
C GLY A 45 -28.69 8.20 -2.15
N PRO A 46 -28.79 6.96 -2.64
CA PRO A 46 -29.11 6.69 -4.05
C PRO A 46 -30.48 7.28 -4.39
N GLY A 47 -30.54 8.22 -5.33
CA GLY A 47 -31.78 8.89 -5.76
C GLY A 47 -31.97 10.33 -5.26
N GLU A 48 -31.13 10.83 -4.35
CA GLU A 48 -31.17 12.24 -3.90
C GLU A 48 -30.31 13.15 -4.80
N ALA A 49 -30.60 13.20 -6.11
CA ALA A 49 -29.77 13.90 -7.10
C ALA A 49 -29.59 15.40 -6.80
N GLU A 50 -30.65 16.08 -6.34
CA GLU A 50 -30.62 17.48 -5.93
C GLU A 50 -29.67 17.69 -4.75
N ARG A 51 -29.77 16.83 -3.73
CA ARG A 51 -28.92 16.91 -2.53
C ARG A 51 -27.45 16.58 -2.83
N ILE A 52 -27.21 15.69 -3.79
CA ILE A 52 -25.85 15.42 -4.33
C ILE A 52 -25.29 16.68 -4.97
N ARG A 53 -26.07 17.35 -5.84
CA ARG A 53 -25.66 18.59 -6.50
C ARG A 53 -25.42 19.71 -5.49
N GLU A 54 -26.35 19.95 -4.57
CA GLU A 54 -26.21 20.95 -3.51
C GLU A 54 -24.97 20.71 -2.65
N LEU A 55 -24.72 19.46 -2.24
CA LEU A 55 -23.53 19.12 -1.45
C LEU A 55 -22.24 19.26 -2.27
N TRP A 56 -22.27 18.99 -3.57
CA TRP A 56 -21.10 19.18 -4.44
C TRP A 56 -20.76 20.66 -4.65
N GLU A 57 -21.77 21.49 -4.91
CA GLU A 57 -21.62 22.91 -5.22
C GLU A 57 -21.34 23.77 -3.98
N GLU A 58 -22.03 23.49 -2.86
CA GLU A 58 -21.94 24.30 -1.64
C GLU A 58 -21.14 23.64 -0.51
N GLY A 59 -20.82 22.36 -0.65
CA GLY A 59 -20.17 21.58 0.40
C GLY A 59 -18.76 22.06 0.70
N LEU A 60 -18.35 21.83 1.94
CA LEU A 60 -16.95 21.92 2.33
C LEU A 60 -16.14 20.89 1.54
N PHE A 61 -14.87 21.18 1.32
CA PHE A 61 -13.96 20.28 0.61
C PHE A 61 -14.00 18.83 1.17
N ALA A 62 -13.97 18.66 2.48
CA ALA A 62 -14.07 17.33 3.10
C ALA A 62 -15.41 16.62 2.85
N GLU A 63 -16.51 17.37 2.78
CA GLU A 63 -17.84 16.84 2.46
C GLU A 63 -17.90 16.40 0.99
N ARG A 64 -17.28 17.17 0.10
CA ARG A 64 -17.16 16.84 -1.34
C ARG A 64 -16.32 15.58 -1.58
N VAL A 65 -15.19 15.43 -0.87
CA VAL A 65 -14.37 14.20 -0.92
C VAL A 65 -15.16 13.00 -0.40
N ALA A 66 -15.88 13.14 0.73
CA ALA A 66 -16.71 12.07 1.28
C ALA A 66 -17.86 11.69 0.33
N LEU A 67 -18.49 12.69 -0.31
CA LEU A 67 -19.50 12.49 -1.34
C LEU A 67 -18.93 11.73 -2.54
N LEU A 68 -17.78 12.14 -3.07
CA LEU A 68 -17.12 11.44 -4.18
C LEU A 68 -16.76 10.00 -3.80
N ALA A 69 -16.20 9.75 -2.62
CA ALA A 69 -15.89 8.40 -2.16
C ALA A 69 -17.15 7.52 -2.12
N ALA A 70 -18.26 8.04 -1.55
CA ALA A 70 -19.52 7.33 -1.49
C ALA A 70 -20.19 7.16 -2.87
N LEU A 71 -19.98 8.08 -3.81
CA LEU A 71 -20.40 7.92 -5.20
C LEU A 71 -19.56 6.87 -5.91
N ARG A 72 -18.23 6.88 -5.73
CA ARG A 72 -17.32 5.91 -6.35
C ARG A 72 -17.64 4.46 -5.98
N GLU A 73 -18.12 4.21 -4.77
CA GLU A 73 -18.54 2.89 -4.33
C GLU A 73 -19.84 2.41 -4.99
N ARG A 74 -20.82 3.30 -5.19
CA ARG A 74 -22.17 2.93 -5.69
C ARG A 74 -22.38 3.14 -7.18
N ASP A 75 -21.83 4.22 -7.73
CA ASP A 75 -21.97 4.68 -9.11
C ASP A 75 -20.68 5.42 -9.55
N PRO A 76 -19.66 4.66 -10.00
CA PRO A 76 -18.43 5.19 -10.57
C PRO A 76 -18.64 6.21 -11.68
N ALA A 77 -19.68 6.03 -12.51
CA ALA A 77 -19.93 6.90 -13.65
C ALA A 77 -20.42 8.28 -13.20
N ALA A 78 -21.41 8.32 -12.30
CA ALA A 78 -21.90 9.57 -11.73
C ALA A 78 -20.80 10.35 -10.98
N ALA A 79 -19.91 9.64 -10.26
CA ALA A 79 -18.76 10.28 -9.60
C ALA A 79 -17.83 10.98 -10.62
N ARG A 80 -17.54 10.30 -11.74
CA ARG A 80 -16.67 10.83 -12.80
C ARG A 80 -17.32 12.00 -13.52
N GLU A 81 -18.62 11.91 -13.83
CA GLU A 81 -19.39 13.00 -14.44
C GLU A 81 -19.43 14.24 -13.55
N LEU A 82 -19.69 14.06 -12.24
CA LEU A 82 -19.70 15.14 -11.27
C LEU A 82 -18.34 15.85 -11.19
N LEU A 83 -17.25 15.07 -11.14
CA LEU A 83 -15.90 15.61 -11.12
C LEU A 83 -15.53 16.31 -12.43
N ALA A 84 -15.83 15.71 -13.57
CA ALA A 84 -15.56 16.30 -14.89
C ALA A 84 -16.31 17.62 -15.07
N GLY A 85 -17.54 17.73 -14.54
CA GLY A 85 -18.37 18.93 -14.65
C GLY A 85 -17.79 20.19 -14.01
N THR A 86 -16.98 20.08 -12.95
CA THR A 86 -16.36 21.23 -12.28
C THR A 86 -14.84 21.29 -12.42
N TRP A 87 -14.22 20.30 -13.07
CA TRP A 87 -12.76 20.16 -13.14
C TRP A 87 -12.02 21.43 -13.57
N ALA A 88 -12.54 22.18 -14.54
CA ALA A 88 -11.90 23.39 -15.05
C ALA A 88 -11.89 24.56 -14.04
N THR A 89 -12.83 24.60 -13.10
CA THR A 89 -12.97 25.67 -12.11
C THR A 89 -12.29 25.36 -10.78
N GLU A 90 -12.00 24.09 -10.51
CA GLU A 90 -11.33 23.67 -9.28
C GLU A 90 -9.88 24.15 -9.18
N ARG A 91 -9.42 24.38 -7.95
CA ARG A 91 -8.01 24.71 -7.66
C ARG A 91 -7.13 23.47 -7.86
N ALA A 92 -5.84 23.69 -8.10
CA ALA A 92 -4.89 22.60 -8.34
C ALA A 92 -4.81 21.59 -7.18
N GLU A 93 -4.86 22.08 -5.93
CA GLU A 93 -4.85 21.24 -4.72
C GLU A 93 -6.12 20.39 -4.60
N ASP A 94 -7.29 21.00 -4.84
CA ASP A 94 -8.58 20.30 -4.78
C ASP A 94 -8.66 19.22 -5.88
N ARG A 95 -8.21 19.55 -7.09
CA ARG A 95 -8.13 18.61 -8.22
C ARG A 95 -7.26 17.41 -7.91
N LEU A 96 -6.10 17.61 -7.29
CA LEU A 96 -5.22 16.52 -6.90
C LEU A 96 -5.94 15.53 -5.97
N MET A 97 -6.65 16.04 -4.96
CA MET A 97 -7.35 15.21 -3.99
C MET A 97 -8.61 14.53 -4.57
N PHE A 98 -9.35 15.22 -5.44
CA PHE A 98 -10.49 14.60 -6.13
C PHE A 98 -10.04 13.53 -7.13
N LEU A 99 -8.92 13.75 -7.81
CA LEU A 99 -8.31 12.75 -8.70
C LEU A 99 -7.86 11.51 -7.91
N ASP A 100 -7.21 11.71 -6.76
CA ASP A 100 -6.81 10.62 -5.86
C ASP A 100 -8.00 9.77 -5.39
N SER A 101 -9.18 10.39 -5.27
CA SER A 101 -10.43 9.69 -4.93
C SER A 101 -10.82 8.61 -5.94
N LEU A 102 -10.36 8.70 -7.20
CA LEU A 102 -10.63 7.71 -8.25
C LEU A 102 -9.88 6.38 -8.04
N ARG A 103 -8.87 6.35 -7.17
CA ARG A 103 -8.11 5.13 -6.84
C ARG A 103 -9.01 4.02 -6.29
N ALA A 104 -10.06 4.39 -5.56
CA ALA A 104 -11.10 3.48 -5.11
C ALA A 104 -12.02 3.11 -6.27
N GLY A 105 -12.05 1.83 -6.64
CA GLY A 105 -12.87 1.34 -7.74
C GLY A 105 -12.41 1.79 -9.13
N LEU A 106 -11.12 2.16 -9.28
CA LEU A 106 -10.51 2.55 -10.55
C LEU A 106 -10.83 1.54 -11.65
N ALA A 107 -11.33 2.01 -12.79
CA ALA A 107 -11.79 1.16 -13.88
C ALA A 107 -11.38 1.71 -15.25
N PRO A 108 -11.36 0.88 -16.32
CA PRO A 108 -11.04 1.34 -17.68
C PRO A 108 -11.89 2.53 -18.15
N ALA A 109 -13.14 2.63 -17.70
CA ALA A 109 -14.01 3.75 -18.04
C ALA A 109 -13.48 5.10 -17.53
N ASP A 110 -12.59 5.14 -16.54
CA ASP A 110 -12.00 6.37 -16.02
C ASP A 110 -10.91 6.94 -16.95
N GLU A 111 -10.37 6.13 -17.86
CA GLU A 111 -9.26 6.48 -18.75
C GLU A 111 -9.47 7.79 -19.54
N PRO A 112 -10.62 8.04 -20.20
CA PRO A 112 -10.80 9.29 -20.96
C PRO A 112 -10.69 10.55 -20.10
N PHE A 113 -11.11 10.49 -18.83
CA PHE A 113 -10.97 11.61 -17.90
C PHE A 113 -9.52 11.75 -17.41
N LEU A 114 -8.84 10.64 -17.12
CA LEU A 114 -7.45 10.64 -16.70
C LEU A 114 -6.50 11.13 -17.80
N GLU A 115 -6.75 10.78 -19.07
CA GLU A 115 -6.00 11.29 -20.23
C GLU A 115 -6.19 12.82 -20.40
N GLN A 116 -7.36 13.37 -20.06
CA GLN A 116 -7.54 14.82 -19.97
C GLN A 116 -6.73 15.41 -18.81
N ALA A 117 -6.70 14.75 -17.65
CA ALA A 117 -5.93 15.18 -16.48
C ALA A 117 -4.40 15.10 -16.69
N LEU A 118 -3.89 14.29 -17.63
CA LEU A 118 -2.49 14.31 -18.05
C LEU A 118 -2.07 15.64 -18.70
N ALA A 119 -3.01 16.40 -19.26
CA ALA A 119 -2.74 17.72 -19.83
C ALA A 119 -2.84 18.86 -18.79
N ASP A 120 -3.02 18.54 -17.51
CA ASP A 120 -3.22 19.53 -16.47
C ASP A 120 -2.00 20.45 -16.27
N ARG A 121 -2.24 21.74 -15.98
CA ARG A 121 -1.16 22.70 -15.67
C ARG A 121 -0.33 22.32 -14.43
N SER A 122 -0.93 21.66 -13.45
CA SER A 122 -0.26 21.25 -12.22
C SER A 122 0.52 19.96 -12.41
N ARG A 123 1.83 20.00 -12.11
CA ARG A 123 2.72 18.82 -12.17
C ARG A 123 2.20 17.66 -11.31
N ASN A 124 1.69 17.96 -10.11
CA ASN A 124 1.22 16.91 -9.20
C ASN A 124 -0.06 16.26 -9.73
N VAL A 125 -0.95 17.02 -10.36
CA VAL A 125 -2.18 16.47 -10.98
C VAL A 125 -1.80 15.55 -12.15
N ARG A 126 -0.87 15.98 -13.01
CA ARG A 126 -0.37 15.13 -14.11
C ARG A 126 0.28 13.84 -13.59
N ALA A 127 1.10 13.94 -12.56
CA ALA A 127 1.76 12.78 -11.95
C ALA A 127 0.76 11.77 -11.39
N THR A 128 -0.27 12.24 -10.67
CA THR A 128 -1.34 11.36 -10.16
C THR A 128 -2.17 10.76 -11.29
N ALA A 129 -2.46 11.52 -12.35
CA ALA A 129 -3.16 10.99 -13.53
C ALA A 129 -2.36 9.88 -14.22
N ALA A 130 -1.05 10.10 -14.42
CA ALA A 130 -0.14 9.09 -14.96
C ALA A 130 -0.06 7.86 -14.05
N GLU A 131 -0.05 8.05 -12.72
CA GLU A 131 -0.04 6.96 -11.76
C GLU A 131 -1.27 6.06 -11.92
N LEU A 132 -2.45 6.67 -11.95
CA LEU A 132 -3.73 5.96 -12.09
C LEU A 132 -3.85 5.28 -13.46
N LEU A 133 -3.42 5.93 -14.54
CA LEU A 133 -3.40 5.30 -15.86
C LEU A 133 -2.45 4.09 -15.91
N SER A 134 -1.28 4.18 -15.28
CA SER A 134 -0.35 3.05 -15.17
C SER A 134 -0.89 1.90 -14.31
N ALA A 135 -1.87 2.17 -13.44
CA ALA A 135 -2.59 1.14 -12.70
C ALA A 135 -3.70 0.46 -13.52
N LEU A 136 -3.96 0.94 -14.74
CA LEU A 136 -4.85 0.33 -15.74
C LEU A 136 -4.00 -0.27 -16.86
N PRO A 137 -3.68 -1.59 -16.82
CA PRO A 137 -2.78 -2.21 -17.81
C PRO A 137 -3.24 -2.09 -19.27
N GLY A 138 -4.54 -1.89 -19.50
CA GLY A 138 -5.12 -1.70 -20.83
C GLY A 138 -5.15 -0.25 -21.32
N SER A 139 -4.67 0.71 -20.54
CA SER A 139 -4.70 2.13 -20.92
C SER A 139 -3.70 2.45 -22.03
N ALA A 140 -4.00 3.50 -22.80
CA ALA A 140 -3.11 4.01 -23.84
C ALA A 140 -1.77 4.46 -23.27
N LEU A 141 -1.74 5.09 -22.08
CA LEU A 141 -0.48 5.43 -21.41
C LEU A 141 0.32 4.17 -21.07
N ALA A 142 -0.32 3.14 -20.51
CA ALA A 142 0.38 1.92 -20.15
C ALA A 142 0.96 1.21 -21.39
N ALA A 143 0.28 1.23 -22.53
CA ALA A 143 0.82 0.75 -23.81
C ALA A 143 2.06 1.56 -24.26
N ARG A 144 2.01 2.90 -24.21
CA ARG A 144 3.17 3.75 -24.52
C ARG A 144 4.34 3.53 -23.56
N MET A 145 4.07 3.18 -22.29
CA MET A 145 5.11 2.81 -21.32
C MET A 145 5.69 1.42 -21.62
N ALA A 146 4.85 0.46 -22.03
CA ALA A 146 5.27 -0.88 -22.46
C ALA A 146 6.26 -0.79 -23.63
N ASP A 147 5.96 -0.01 -24.66
CA ASP A 147 6.81 0.14 -25.84
C ASP A 147 8.19 0.71 -25.46
N ARG A 148 8.21 1.78 -24.66
CA ARG A 148 9.46 2.40 -24.18
C ARG A 148 10.27 1.46 -23.29
N ALA A 149 9.60 0.78 -22.35
CA ALA A 149 10.25 -0.17 -21.45
C ALA A 149 10.81 -1.40 -22.20
N ALA A 150 10.06 -1.92 -23.18
CA ALA A 150 10.48 -3.05 -24.00
C ALA A 150 11.69 -2.70 -24.90
N ALA A 151 11.79 -1.46 -25.36
CA ALA A 151 12.98 -1.00 -26.08
C ALA A 151 14.25 -1.01 -25.20
N CYS A 152 14.10 -0.79 -23.89
CA CYS A 152 15.22 -0.78 -22.94
C CYS A 152 15.68 -2.15 -22.46
N VAL A 153 14.84 -3.18 -22.53
CA VAL A 153 15.13 -4.49 -21.92
C VAL A 153 14.99 -5.60 -22.94
N ALA A 154 16.05 -6.41 -23.08
CA ALA A 154 16.09 -7.54 -24.00
C ALA A 154 16.77 -8.75 -23.35
N VAL A 155 16.55 -9.94 -23.93
CA VAL A 155 17.34 -11.12 -23.58
C VAL A 155 18.53 -11.19 -24.53
N ASP A 156 19.72 -11.18 -23.97
CA ASP A 156 20.95 -11.51 -24.68
C ASP A 156 21.13 -13.03 -24.69
N HIS A 157 21.25 -13.58 -25.89
CA HIS A 157 21.46 -15.00 -26.17
C HIS A 157 22.90 -15.32 -26.60
N THR A 158 23.77 -14.31 -26.71
CA THR A 158 25.17 -14.48 -27.11
C THR A 158 26.02 -15.10 -26.00
N LEU A 159 25.59 -14.91 -24.74
CA LEU A 159 26.14 -15.57 -23.58
C LEU A 159 25.57 -16.99 -23.45
N GLY A 160 26.37 -17.92 -22.93
CA GLY A 160 25.96 -19.33 -22.74
C GLY A 160 24.74 -19.51 -21.82
N THR A 161 24.43 -18.50 -21.00
CA THR A 161 23.21 -18.41 -20.19
C THR A 161 22.40 -17.18 -20.66
N PRO A 162 21.11 -17.34 -20.99
CA PRO A 162 20.24 -16.20 -21.30
C PRO A 162 20.30 -15.16 -20.19
N THR A 163 20.65 -13.92 -20.54
CA THR A 163 20.88 -12.83 -19.58
C THR A 163 20.05 -11.62 -20.00
N ILE A 164 19.46 -10.92 -19.04
CA ILE A 164 18.76 -9.66 -19.33
C ILE A 164 19.80 -8.57 -19.56
N ALA A 165 19.81 -8.02 -20.77
CA ALA A 165 20.57 -6.83 -21.13
C ALA A 165 19.65 -5.60 -21.05
N VAL A 166 20.19 -4.50 -20.52
CA VAL A 166 19.45 -3.26 -20.30
C VAL A 166 20.17 -2.10 -20.98
N GLU A 167 19.49 -1.45 -21.91
CA GLU A 167 19.90 -0.16 -22.48
C GLU A 167 18.96 0.92 -21.93
N ALA A 168 19.39 1.59 -20.86
CA ALA A 168 18.59 2.65 -20.22
C ALA A 168 18.41 3.85 -21.17
N PRO A 169 17.33 4.63 -21.07
CA PRO A 169 17.14 5.81 -21.93
C PRO A 169 18.31 6.79 -21.83
N HIS A 170 18.67 7.42 -22.96
CA HIS A 170 19.73 8.44 -23.03
C HIS A 170 19.23 9.84 -22.65
N GLU A 171 17.93 10.09 -22.81
CA GLU A 171 17.27 11.34 -22.48
C GLU A 171 15.84 11.10 -21.99
N CYS A 172 15.25 12.11 -21.36
CA CYS A 172 13.82 12.18 -21.08
C CYS A 172 13.20 13.18 -22.05
N ASP A 173 12.51 12.68 -23.08
CA ASP A 173 11.89 13.52 -24.09
C ASP A 173 10.57 14.18 -23.60
N ALA A 174 10.04 15.12 -24.39
CA ALA A 174 8.80 15.83 -24.05
C ALA A 174 7.56 14.91 -24.00
N ALA A 175 7.57 13.78 -24.71
CA ALA A 175 6.47 12.81 -24.68
C ALA A 175 6.52 11.97 -23.40
N MET A 176 7.71 11.62 -22.91
CA MET A 176 7.94 10.99 -21.61
C MET A 176 7.49 11.92 -20.48
N GLU A 177 7.85 13.21 -20.55
CA GLU A 177 7.38 14.21 -19.57
C GLU A 177 5.86 14.36 -19.54
N ARG A 178 5.23 14.38 -20.72
CA ARG A 178 3.77 14.40 -20.84
C ARG A 178 3.15 13.17 -20.18
N ASP A 179 3.75 12.00 -20.38
CA ASP A 179 3.30 10.71 -19.81
C ASP A 179 3.67 10.54 -18.33
N GLY A 180 4.17 11.60 -17.68
CA GLY A 180 4.40 11.64 -16.24
C GLY A 180 5.80 11.19 -15.79
N VAL A 181 6.72 10.93 -16.72
CA VAL A 181 8.13 10.68 -16.38
C VAL A 181 8.75 11.99 -15.89
N VAL A 182 9.33 11.95 -14.70
CA VAL A 182 10.01 13.11 -14.11
C VAL A 182 11.44 13.18 -14.66
N PRO A 183 11.86 14.28 -15.31
CA PRO A 183 13.21 14.39 -15.87
C PRO A 183 14.30 14.42 -14.81
N LYS A 184 14.11 15.24 -13.77
CA LYS A 184 15.15 15.49 -12.77
C LYS A 184 15.19 14.36 -11.75
N ALA A 185 16.29 13.63 -11.72
CA ALA A 185 16.53 12.59 -10.73
C ALA A 185 16.68 13.20 -9.31
N PRO A 186 16.29 12.45 -8.26
CA PRO A 186 16.65 12.77 -6.88
C PRO A 186 18.17 12.81 -6.69
N SER A 187 18.64 13.56 -5.68
CA SER A 187 20.06 13.63 -5.34
C SER A 187 20.63 12.23 -5.06
N GLY A 188 21.81 11.94 -5.62
CA GLY A 188 22.49 10.65 -5.46
C GLY A 188 22.01 9.54 -6.39
N ARG A 189 21.07 9.80 -7.30
CA ARG A 189 20.60 8.84 -8.30
C ARG A 189 20.99 9.27 -9.72
N GLY A 190 21.50 8.34 -10.51
CA GLY A 190 21.80 8.59 -11.92
C GLY A 190 20.53 8.78 -12.75
N GLU A 191 20.53 9.75 -13.67
CA GLU A 191 19.35 10.11 -14.47
C GLU A 191 18.85 8.94 -15.34
N ARG A 192 19.75 8.19 -15.97
CA ARG A 192 19.38 7.03 -16.80
C ARG A 192 18.66 5.93 -16.01
N SER A 193 19.16 5.61 -14.81
CA SER A 193 18.50 4.67 -13.88
C SER A 193 17.15 5.21 -13.41
N TRP A 194 17.05 6.52 -13.16
CA TRP A 194 15.82 7.17 -12.76
C TRP A 194 14.72 7.12 -13.84
N TRP A 195 15.07 7.38 -15.10
CA TRP A 195 14.10 7.28 -16.20
C TRP A 195 13.72 5.83 -16.47
N LEU A 196 14.69 4.92 -16.52
CA LEU A 196 14.43 3.49 -16.70
C LEU A 196 13.47 2.97 -15.63
N GLY A 197 13.74 3.24 -14.35
CA GLY A 197 12.91 2.77 -13.25
C GLY A 197 11.46 3.25 -13.33
N GLN A 198 11.22 4.48 -13.82
CA GLN A 198 9.87 5.01 -14.03
C GLN A 198 9.16 4.32 -15.20
N LEU A 199 9.85 4.08 -16.32
CA LEU A 199 9.29 3.37 -17.48
C LEU A 199 8.92 1.93 -17.11
N LEU A 200 9.82 1.22 -16.42
CA LEU A 200 9.60 -0.17 -15.99
C LEU A 200 8.44 -0.28 -14.98
N GLU A 201 8.32 0.69 -14.07
CA GLU A 201 7.23 0.72 -13.09
C GLU A 201 5.87 1.01 -13.72
N ALA A 202 5.84 1.83 -14.77
CA ALA A 202 4.62 2.23 -15.45
C ALA A 202 4.17 1.22 -16.54
N ALA A 203 5.05 0.31 -16.97
CA ALA A 203 4.73 -0.70 -17.95
C ALA A 203 3.84 -1.84 -17.37
N PRO A 204 2.82 -2.30 -18.12
CA PRO A 204 2.07 -3.52 -17.80
C PRO A 204 2.99 -4.71 -17.59
N LEU A 205 2.81 -5.43 -16.49
CA LEU A 205 3.60 -6.63 -16.21
C LEU A 205 3.37 -7.76 -17.21
N GLY A 206 2.22 -7.77 -17.88
CA GLY A 206 1.91 -8.68 -18.99
C GLY A 206 2.81 -8.51 -20.22
N THR A 207 3.58 -7.42 -20.32
CA THR A 207 4.52 -7.16 -21.42
C THR A 207 5.71 -8.14 -21.39
N TRP A 208 6.18 -8.47 -20.19
CA TRP A 208 7.48 -9.13 -19.99
C TRP A 208 7.53 -10.59 -20.47
N PRO A 209 6.50 -11.44 -20.27
CA PRO A 209 6.51 -12.79 -20.80
C PRO A 209 6.76 -12.84 -22.30
N ALA A 210 6.04 -12.04 -23.08
CA ALA A 210 6.26 -11.98 -24.54
C ALA A 210 7.63 -11.38 -24.88
N ARG A 211 8.01 -10.29 -24.22
CA ARG A 211 9.29 -9.60 -24.50
C ARG A 211 10.52 -10.46 -24.16
N LEU A 212 10.42 -11.29 -23.13
CA LEU A 212 11.52 -12.09 -22.61
C LEU A 212 11.34 -13.58 -22.94
N GLY A 213 10.85 -13.89 -24.15
CA GLY A 213 10.92 -15.22 -24.74
C GLY A 213 9.89 -16.23 -24.25
N GLY A 214 8.68 -15.79 -23.90
CA GLY A 214 7.57 -16.64 -23.46
C GLY A 214 7.71 -17.15 -22.02
N ARG A 215 8.65 -16.61 -21.25
CA ARG A 215 8.96 -17.04 -19.89
C ARG A 215 7.85 -16.67 -18.89
N THR A 216 7.70 -17.48 -17.87
CA THR A 216 6.90 -17.19 -16.69
C THR A 216 7.56 -16.10 -15.83
N PRO A 217 6.81 -15.38 -14.97
CA PRO A 217 7.39 -14.39 -14.06
C PRO A 217 8.53 -14.96 -13.20
N GLU A 218 8.39 -16.19 -12.73
CA GLU A 218 9.40 -16.89 -11.93
C GLU A 218 10.69 -17.11 -12.72
N GLU A 219 10.58 -17.59 -13.96
CA GLU A 219 11.73 -17.75 -14.85
C GLU A 219 12.36 -16.41 -15.22
N ILE A 220 11.57 -15.34 -15.38
CA ILE A 220 12.06 -14.00 -15.69
C ILE A 220 12.86 -13.43 -14.51
N VAL A 221 12.31 -13.49 -13.29
CA VAL A 221 12.97 -12.98 -12.07
C VAL A 221 14.26 -13.77 -11.75
N ALA A 222 14.35 -15.03 -12.19
CA ALA A 222 15.54 -15.85 -12.04
C ALA A 222 16.64 -15.60 -13.10
N LEU A 223 16.37 -14.82 -14.15
CA LEU A 223 17.39 -14.50 -15.15
C LEU A 223 18.49 -13.61 -14.55
N PRO A 224 19.78 -13.90 -14.83
CA PRO A 224 20.83 -12.95 -14.51
C PRO A 224 20.61 -11.64 -15.28
N VAL A 225 20.96 -10.51 -14.66
CA VAL A 225 20.86 -9.19 -15.27
C VAL A 225 22.26 -8.58 -15.38
N ALA A 226 22.62 -8.15 -16.58
CA ALA A 226 23.93 -7.56 -16.85
C ALA A 226 24.12 -6.19 -16.18
N ASP A 227 25.38 -5.76 -16.08
CA ASP A 227 25.80 -4.40 -15.73
C ASP A 227 25.23 -3.81 -14.42
N GLY A 228 24.83 -4.68 -13.48
CA GLY A 228 24.31 -4.27 -12.18
C GLY A 228 22.88 -3.74 -12.19
N TRP A 229 22.12 -3.95 -13.26
CA TRP A 229 20.74 -3.44 -13.39
C TRP A 229 19.69 -4.22 -12.59
N GLN A 230 20.04 -5.39 -12.04
CA GLN A 230 19.10 -6.29 -11.36
C GLN A 230 18.27 -5.57 -10.28
N GLY A 231 18.92 -4.79 -9.41
CA GLY A 231 18.25 -4.09 -8.32
C GLY A 231 17.22 -3.06 -8.79
N GLU A 232 17.56 -2.28 -9.82
CA GLU A 232 16.63 -1.28 -10.40
C GLU A 232 15.42 -1.96 -11.04
N LEU A 233 15.68 -3.01 -11.80
CA LEU A 233 14.69 -3.74 -12.58
C LEU A 233 13.71 -4.50 -11.66
N HIS A 234 14.22 -5.21 -10.65
CA HIS A 234 13.37 -5.88 -9.66
C HIS A 234 12.58 -4.88 -8.82
N ALA A 235 13.20 -3.77 -8.38
CA ALA A 235 12.49 -2.75 -7.60
C ALA A 235 11.35 -2.11 -8.41
N ALA A 236 11.56 -1.88 -9.72
CA ALA A 236 10.51 -1.37 -10.60
C ALA A 236 9.37 -2.38 -10.80
N TRP A 237 9.69 -3.66 -11.01
CA TRP A 237 8.69 -4.72 -11.12
C TRP A 237 7.91 -4.94 -9.82
N CYS A 238 8.54 -4.79 -8.65
CA CYS A 238 7.83 -4.83 -7.37
C CYS A 238 6.79 -3.70 -7.28
N ARG A 239 7.17 -2.47 -7.63
CA ARG A 239 6.25 -1.33 -7.63
C ARG A 239 5.11 -1.52 -8.64
N ALA A 240 5.42 -2.04 -9.84
CA ALA A 240 4.41 -2.39 -10.84
C ALA A 240 3.45 -3.49 -10.34
N ALA A 241 3.95 -4.54 -9.68
CA ALA A 241 3.14 -5.63 -9.14
C ALA A 241 2.17 -5.15 -8.06
N VAL A 242 2.63 -4.28 -7.16
CA VAL A 242 1.79 -3.64 -6.14
C VAL A 242 0.73 -2.75 -6.79
N ARG A 243 1.13 -1.94 -7.76
CA ARG A 243 0.24 -0.98 -8.45
C ARG A 243 -0.86 -1.68 -9.23
N GLN A 244 -0.51 -2.72 -9.99
CA GLN A 244 -1.42 -3.50 -10.84
C GLN A 244 -2.15 -4.60 -10.05
N ARG A 245 -1.80 -4.81 -8.76
CA ARG A 245 -2.26 -5.90 -7.89
C ARG A 245 -2.06 -7.29 -8.53
N ASP A 246 -0.93 -7.47 -9.20
CA ASP A 246 -0.59 -8.72 -9.88
C ASP A 246 0.02 -9.73 -8.89
N ALA A 247 -0.82 -10.65 -8.40
CA ALA A 247 -0.40 -11.67 -7.45
C ALA A 247 0.63 -12.66 -8.03
N ARG A 248 0.65 -12.87 -9.35
CA ARG A 248 1.60 -13.82 -9.97
C ARG A 248 3.01 -13.25 -9.95
N TRP A 249 3.16 -12.00 -10.36
CA TRP A 249 4.44 -11.29 -10.25
C TRP A 249 4.87 -11.08 -8.81
N ALA A 250 3.94 -10.78 -7.90
CA ALA A 250 4.27 -10.66 -6.50
C ALA A 250 4.86 -11.94 -5.91
N ARG A 251 4.32 -13.13 -6.26
CA ARG A 251 4.91 -14.42 -5.86
C ARG A 251 6.33 -14.60 -6.39
N ALA A 252 6.53 -14.36 -7.68
CA ALA A 252 7.84 -14.52 -8.32
C ALA A 252 8.89 -13.61 -7.66
N LEU A 253 8.54 -12.36 -7.39
CA LEU A 253 9.43 -11.37 -6.76
C LEU A 253 9.66 -11.61 -5.26
N LEU A 254 8.66 -12.15 -4.55
CA LEU A 254 8.82 -12.56 -3.15
C LEU A 254 9.72 -13.80 -3.02
N GLY A 255 9.62 -14.73 -3.97
CA GLY A 255 10.34 -15.99 -3.95
C GLY A 255 9.94 -16.88 -2.77
N ALA A 256 10.78 -17.89 -2.50
CA ALA A 256 10.59 -18.78 -1.36
C ALA A 256 10.89 -18.04 -0.04
N PRO A 257 10.05 -18.19 1.00
CA PRO A 257 10.25 -17.46 2.27
C PRO A 257 11.56 -17.82 2.98
N ALA A 258 12.07 -19.05 2.78
CA ALA A 258 13.32 -19.51 3.37
C ALA A 258 14.58 -19.17 2.55
N ALA A 259 14.44 -18.47 1.41
CA ALA A 259 15.61 -18.12 0.60
C ALA A 259 16.58 -17.22 1.40
N PRO A 260 17.91 -17.41 1.31
CA PRO A 260 18.89 -16.53 1.98
C PRO A 260 18.74 -15.07 1.54
N GLU A 261 18.43 -14.88 0.25
CA GLU A 261 18.09 -13.61 -0.40
C GLU A 261 16.86 -12.92 0.23
N ALA A 262 16.03 -13.64 1.00
CA ALA A 262 14.86 -13.08 1.66
C ALA A 262 15.21 -12.35 2.97
N GLY A 263 16.37 -12.60 3.58
CA GLY A 263 16.83 -11.95 4.82
C GLY A 263 18.15 -11.19 4.70
N GLY A 264 18.88 -11.31 3.59
CA GLY A 264 20.24 -10.81 3.44
C GLY A 264 20.39 -9.34 2.96
N PRO A 265 21.62 -8.78 3.04
CA PRO A 265 21.96 -7.48 2.45
C PRO A 265 21.77 -7.51 0.92
N GLY A 266 20.95 -6.60 0.37
CA GLY A 266 20.58 -6.58 -1.05
C GLY A 266 19.19 -7.14 -1.36
N ALA A 267 18.52 -7.71 -0.35
CA ALA A 267 17.14 -8.14 -0.46
C ALA A 267 16.15 -6.97 -0.59
N VAL A 268 15.00 -7.23 -1.21
CA VAL A 268 13.85 -6.31 -1.25
C VAL A 268 13.56 -5.79 0.16
N SER A 269 13.40 -4.48 0.34
CA SER A 269 13.15 -3.92 1.68
C SER A 269 11.93 -4.57 2.34
N LEU A 270 11.93 -4.70 3.68
CA LEU A 270 10.81 -5.32 4.41
C LEU A 270 9.47 -4.61 4.14
N ALA A 271 9.51 -3.29 3.99
CA ALA A 271 8.34 -2.49 3.62
C ALA A 271 7.82 -2.81 2.21
N GLU A 272 8.69 -3.13 1.26
CA GLU A 272 8.31 -3.51 -0.09
C GLU A 272 7.79 -4.95 -0.14
N ARG A 273 8.37 -5.87 0.63
CA ARG A 273 7.79 -7.21 0.85
C ARG A 273 6.39 -7.13 1.44
N ALA A 274 6.18 -6.30 2.45
CA ALA A 274 4.86 -6.09 3.05
C ALA A 274 3.83 -5.63 2.00
N ARG A 275 4.23 -4.72 1.08
CA ARG A 275 3.37 -4.28 -0.02
C ARG A 275 3.08 -5.40 -1.02
N LEU A 276 4.07 -6.20 -1.40
CA LEU A 276 3.87 -7.35 -2.30
C LEU A 276 2.95 -8.40 -1.68
N LEU A 277 3.13 -8.75 -0.41
CA LEU A 277 2.25 -9.66 0.33
C LEU A 277 0.80 -9.14 0.37
N GLY A 278 0.61 -7.83 0.42
CA GLY A 278 -0.70 -7.18 0.34
C GLY A 278 -1.47 -7.47 -0.97
N THR A 279 -0.78 -7.90 -2.04
CA THR A 279 -1.41 -8.32 -3.31
C THR A 279 -1.90 -9.76 -3.29
N LEU A 280 -1.39 -10.59 -2.37
CA LEU A 280 -1.75 -12.00 -2.26
C LEU A 280 -3.06 -12.19 -1.47
N GLY A 281 -3.69 -13.35 -1.67
CA GLY A 281 -4.82 -13.77 -0.85
C GLY A 281 -4.43 -13.92 0.63
N ALA A 282 -5.40 -13.77 1.53
CA ALA A 282 -5.13 -13.78 2.97
C ALA A 282 -4.46 -15.08 3.47
N ALA A 283 -4.90 -16.24 2.97
CA ALA A 283 -4.32 -17.54 3.33
C ALA A 283 -2.88 -17.67 2.83
N GLU A 284 -2.65 -17.40 1.54
CA GLU A 284 -1.33 -17.45 0.92
C GLU A 284 -0.33 -16.50 1.60
N ARG A 285 -0.77 -15.28 1.90
CA ARG A 285 0.05 -14.31 2.66
C ARG A 285 0.42 -14.86 4.03
N ALA A 286 -0.53 -15.46 4.75
CA ALA A 286 -0.28 -16.03 6.07
C ALA A 286 0.73 -17.20 5.99
N ASP A 287 0.62 -18.08 4.99
CA ASP A 287 1.55 -19.19 4.77
C ASP A 287 2.97 -18.69 4.47
N TRP A 288 3.09 -17.68 3.60
CA TRP A 288 4.39 -17.11 3.27
C TRP A 288 5.06 -16.48 4.50
N VAL A 289 4.33 -15.66 5.26
CA VAL A 289 4.87 -15.03 6.48
C VAL A 289 5.19 -16.05 7.56
N ALA A 290 4.38 -17.11 7.71
CA ALA A 290 4.69 -18.22 8.61
C ALA A 290 6.02 -18.88 8.24
N GLY A 291 6.22 -19.22 6.96
CA GLY A 291 7.47 -19.78 6.48
C GLY A 291 8.66 -18.83 6.68
N PHE A 292 8.45 -17.52 6.53
CA PHE A 292 9.49 -16.51 6.73
C PHE A 292 9.91 -16.43 8.21
N ILE A 293 8.95 -16.45 9.13
CA ILE A 293 9.21 -16.50 10.59
C ILE A 293 10.00 -17.76 10.94
N SER A 294 9.60 -18.92 10.40
CA SER A 294 10.32 -20.17 10.66
C SER A 294 11.76 -20.16 10.18
N ALA A 295 12.06 -19.47 9.07
CA ALA A 295 13.39 -19.43 8.49
C ALA A 295 14.30 -18.34 9.08
N HIS A 296 13.76 -17.14 9.33
CA HIS A 296 14.55 -15.94 9.69
C HIS A 296 14.28 -15.44 11.10
N GLY A 297 13.27 -15.99 11.78
CA GLY A 297 12.89 -15.58 13.12
C GLY A 297 11.88 -14.43 13.16
N LEU A 298 11.37 -14.18 14.36
CA LEU A 298 10.25 -13.29 14.61
C LEU A 298 10.63 -11.80 14.57
N SER A 299 11.88 -11.45 14.90
CA SER A 299 12.39 -10.08 14.85
C SER A 299 12.33 -9.50 13.44
N GLU A 300 12.70 -10.32 12.45
CA GLU A 300 12.75 -9.93 11.04
C GLU A 300 11.36 -9.82 10.40
N ALA A 301 10.35 -10.46 10.99
CA ALA A 301 9.00 -10.54 10.44
C ALA A 301 8.03 -9.48 10.96
N PHE A 302 8.44 -8.65 11.95
CA PHE A 302 7.51 -7.77 12.68
C PHE A 302 6.65 -6.88 11.76
N GLN A 303 7.24 -6.25 10.75
CA GLN A 303 6.48 -5.39 9.81
C GLN A 303 5.53 -6.19 8.91
N LEU A 304 5.84 -7.46 8.63
CA LEU A 304 5.02 -8.33 7.77
C LEU A 304 3.75 -8.80 8.49
N LEU A 305 3.79 -8.92 9.83
CA LEU A 305 2.60 -9.22 10.63
C LEU A 305 1.50 -8.17 10.45
N GLY A 306 1.88 -6.90 10.23
CA GLY A 306 0.96 -5.78 10.07
C GLY A 306 0.10 -5.82 8.81
N VAL A 307 0.48 -6.60 7.80
CA VAL A 307 -0.30 -6.76 6.56
C VAL A 307 -1.15 -8.02 6.54
N CYS A 308 -1.01 -8.89 7.55
CA CYS A 308 -1.76 -10.14 7.63
C CYS A 308 -3.22 -9.91 8.02
N ALA A 309 -4.13 -10.72 7.48
CA ALA A 309 -5.54 -10.64 7.85
C ALA A 309 -5.74 -10.99 9.33
N VAL A 310 -6.73 -10.37 9.97
CA VAL A 310 -7.09 -10.64 11.37
C VAL A 310 -8.49 -11.27 11.44
N PRO A 311 -8.70 -12.31 12.27
CA PRO A 311 -7.67 -13.04 13.02
C PRO A 311 -6.64 -13.73 12.10
N TRP A 312 -5.41 -13.89 12.59
CA TRP A 312 -4.34 -14.56 11.86
C TRP A 312 -4.75 -15.99 11.55
N ALA A 313 -4.56 -16.40 10.29
CA ALA A 313 -4.80 -17.77 9.90
C ALA A 313 -3.90 -18.73 10.68
N ALA A 314 -4.38 -19.95 10.89
CA ALA A 314 -3.75 -20.91 11.80
C ALA A 314 -2.24 -21.18 11.54
N PRO A 315 -1.75 -21.24 10.28
CA PRO A 315 -0.30 -21.38 10.02
C PRO A 315 0.53 -20.23 10.58
N LEU A 316 0.09 -18.99 10.39
CA LEU A 316 0.76 -17.80 10.91
C LEU A 316 0.68 -17.73 12.44
N GLY A 317 -0.50 -18.01 13.00
CA GLY A 317 -0.69 -18.02 14.45
C GLY A 317 0.25 -19.01 15.14
N ARG A 318 0.36 -20.24 14.59
CA ARG A 318 1.31 -21.25 15.06
C ARG A 318 2.76 -20.78 14.93
N ALA A 319 3.17 -20.28 13.77
CA ALA A 319 4.56 -19.83 13.58
C ALA A 319 4.97 -18.73 14.56
N VAL A 320 4.08 -17.78 14.89
CA VAL A 320 4.35 -16.75 15.89
C VAL A 320 4.47 -17.35 17.29
N VAL A 321 3.54 -18.22 17.69
CA VAL A 321 3.57 -18.89 19.00
C VAL A 321 4.81 -19.77 19.14
N ASP A 322 5.15 -20.55 18.12
CA ASP A 322 6.33 -21.41 18.09
C ASP A 322 7.60 -20.57 18.22
N ALA A 323 7.71 -19.44 17.53
CA ALA A 323 8.86 -18.55 17.64
C ALA A 323 8.98 -17.90 19.03
N LEU A 324 7.86 -17.53 19.66
CA LEU A 324 7.84 -17.05 21.05
C LEU A 324 8.26 -18.16 22.03
N ASN A 325 7.80 -19.39 21.80
CA ASN A 325 8.17 -20.53 22.61
C ASN A 325 9.67 -20.88 22.48
N ILE A 326 10.21 -20.84 21.26
CA ILE A 326 11.65 -21.01 21.01
C ILE A 326 12.45 -19.92 21.74
N ALA A 327 12.00 -18.67 21.72
CA ALA A 327 12.66 -17.58 22.45
C ALA A 327 12.61 -17.78 23.97
N ARG A 328 11.50 -18.30 24.51
CA ARG A 328 11.36 -18.71 25.90
C ARG A 328 12.35 -19.80 26.26
N ASP A 329 12.39 -20.87 25.47
CA ASP A 329 13.23 -22.05 25.73
C ASP A 329 14.73 -21.70 25.58
N ALA A 330 15.06 -20.70 24.75
CA ALA A 330 16.41 -20.13 24.63
C ALA A 330 16.79 -19.20 25.79
N GLY A 331 15.92 -18.97 26.79
CA GLY A 331 16.21 -18.14 27.96
C GLY A 331 16.24 -16.64 27.69
N SER A 332 15.65 -16.19 26.57
CA SER A 332 15.48 -14.75 26.28
C SER A 332 14.46 -14.12 27.23
N TYR A 333 14.45 -12.80 27.37
CA TYR A 333 13.41 -12.12 28.13
C TYR A 333 12.19 -11.73 27.28
N PRO A 334 10.96 -11.82 27.83
CA PRO A 334 9.73 -11.54 27.07
C PRO A 334 9.59 -10.09 26.58
N TRP A 335 10.18 -9.09 27.27
CA TRP A 335 10.02 -7.69 26.88
C TRP A 335 10.64 -7.37 25.51
N SER A 336 11.67 -8.11 25.09
CA SER A 336 12.23 -8.06 23.75
C SER A 336 11.19 -8.38 22.67
N PHE A 337 10.12 -9.09 23.04
CA PHE A 337 9.02 -9.50 22.17
C PHE A 337 7.70 -8.79 22.52
N SER A 338 7.71 -7.78 23.39
CA SER A 338 6.50 -7.09 23.87
C SER A 338 5.60 -6.56 22.74
N GLY A 339 6.21 -6.02 21.68
CA GLY A 339 5.48 -5.57 20.49
C GLY A 339 4.74 -6.70 19.78
N VAL A 340 5.38 -7.87 19.62
CA VAL A 340 4.76 -9.05 19.00
C VAL A 340 3.73 -9.68 19.93
N MET A 341 3.99 -9.76 21.23
CA MET A 341 3.01 -10.25 22.22
C MET A 341 1.73 -9.41 22.17
N GLY A 342 1.86 -8.08 22.11
CA GLY A 342 0.69 -7.20 21.97
C GLY A 342 -0.06 -7.40 20.64
N LEU A 343 0.65 -7.72 19.54
CA LEU A 343 0.00 -8.12 18.29
C LEU A 343 -0.70 -9.46 18.43
N ALA A 344 -0.06 -10.48 19.00
CA ALA A 344 -0.63 -11.80 19.22
C ALA A 344 -1.93 -11.73 20.05
N GLU A 345 -1.95 -10.93 21.11
CA GLU A 345 -3.15 -10.68 21.93
C GLU A 345 -4.34 -10.15 21.13
N ARG A 346 -4.10 -9.32 20.11
CA ARG A 346 -5.15 -8.70 19.26
C ARG A 346 -5.48 -9.52 18.01
N CYS A 347 -4.49 -10.23 17.47
CA CYS A 347 -4.53 -10.77 16.13
C CYS A 347 -4.63 -12.29 16.09
N LEU A 348 -4.20 -13.04 17.12
CA LEU A 348 -4.42 -14.49 17.15
C LEU A 348 -5.91 -14.80 17.16
N ASP A 349 -6.26 -15.94 16.54
CA ASP A 349 -7.59 -16.52 16.61
C ASP A 349 -7.91 -16.91 18.07
N PRO A 350 -9.00 -16.39 18.66
CA PRO A 350 -9.42 -16.75 20.01
C PRO A 350 -9.57 -18.27 20.24
N ALA A 351 -9.87 -19.05 19.20
CA ALA A 351 -10.00 -20.51 19.28
C ALA A 351 -8.68 -21.23 19.65
N GLU A 352 -7.53 -20.57 19.50
CA GLU A 352 -6.23 -21.15 19.84
C GLU A 352 -5.93 -21.14 21.36
N ALA A 353 -6.75 -20.47 22.18
CA ALA A 353 -6.49 -20.28 23.61
C ALA A 353 -6.19 -21.61 24.36
N SER A 354 -6.97 -22.66 24.12
CA SER A 354 -6.78 -23.96 24.78
C SER A 354 -5.50 -24.68 24.36
N ARG A 355 -4.99 -24.42 23.15
CA ARG A 355 -3.72 -25.01 22.69
C ARG A 355 -2.51 -24.39 23.38
N LEU A 356 -2.65 -23.17 23.88
CA LEU A 356 -1.59 -22.45 24.57
C LEU A 356 -1.52 -22.75 26.07
N ASP A 357 -2.43 -23.55 26.63
CA ASP A 357 -2.44 -23.88 28.07
C ASP A 357 -1.14 -24.56 28.53
N GLY A 358 -0.48 -25.33 27.64
CA GLY A 358 0.83 -25.93 27.91
C GLY A 358 1.97 -24.91 28.07
N LEU A 359 1.78 -23.67 27.62
CA LEU A 359 2.80 -22.62 27.71
C LEU A 359 2.71 -21.79 29.00
N LEU A 360 1.72 -22.05 29.85
CA LEU A 360 1.50 -21.35 31.11
C LEU A 360 2.43 -21.81 32.25
N ALA A 361 3.06 -22.98 32.09
CA ALA A 361 4.00 -23.49 33.07
C ALA A 361 5.32 -22.69 33.05
N VAL A 362 5.93 -22.53 34.22
CA VAL A 362 7.29 -21.97 34.33
C VAL A 362 8.26 -23.03 33.77
N PRO A 363 9.06 -22.70 32.74
CA PRO A 363 10.05 -23.63 32.19
C PRO A 363 11.19 -23.86 33.18
N ASP A 364 11.85 -25.02 33.09
CA ASP A 364 13.06 -25.31 33.87
C ASP A 364 14.17 -24.30 33.52
N GLU A 365 14.83 -23.72 34.52
CA GLU A 365 15.90 -22.74 34.30
C GLU A 365 17.16 -23.41 33.74
N ALA A 366 17.49 -23.10 32.49
CA ALA A 366 18.78 -23.49 31.90
C ALA A 366 19.94 -22.73 32.55
N ARG A 367 21.12 -23.34 32.64
CA ARG A 367 22.31 -22.74 33.29
C ARG A 367 22.75 -21.41 32.68
N ASP A 368 22.46 -21.20 31.40
CA ASP A 368 22.80 -20.00 30.65
C ASP A 368 21.58 -19.05 30.48
N ALA A 369 20.44 -19.36 31.09
CA ALA A 369 19.25 -18.53 31.01
C ALA A 369 19.38 -17.27 31.88
N SER A 370 18.67 -16.21 31.47
CA SER A 370 18.60 -15.02 32.32
C SER A 370 17.78 -15.32 33.59
N PRO A 371 18.25 -14.92 34.80
CA PRO A 371 17.58 -15.26 36.06
C PRO A 371 16.11 -14.79 36.09
N GLY A 372 15.16 -15.68 36.41
CA GLY A 372 13.75 -15.33 36.51
C GLY A 372 13.00 -15.12 35.18
N ALA A 373 13.67 -15.26 34.03
CA ALA A 373 13.02 -15.11 32.72
C ALA A 373 11.87 -16.10 32.51
N GLY A 374 11.98 -17.32 33.05
CA GLY A 374 10.92 -18.34 32.97
C GLY A 374 9.61 -17.89 33.62
N GLY A 375 9.68 -17.24 34.79
CA GLY A 375 8.49 -16.70 35.48
C GLY A 375 7.81 -15.60 34.66
N TYR A 376 8.59 -14.67 34.10
CA TYR A 376 8.05 -13.61 33.23
C TYR A 376 7.42 -14.15 31.94
N TRP A 377 7.96 -15.23 31.36
CA TRP A 377 7.32 -15.88 30.22
C TRP A 377 5.99 -16.53 30.57
N ALA A 378 5.91 -17.22 31.71
CA ALA A 378 4.65 -17.80 32.19
C ALA A 378 3.58 -16.72 32.38
N GLU A 379 3.92 -15.60 33.00
CA GLU A 379 3.01 -14.44 33.15
C GLU A 379 2.58 -13.86 31.79
N ALA A 380 3.53 -13.73 30.85
CA ALA A 380 3.24 -13.20 29.51
C ALA A 380 2.28 -14.09 28.73
N PHE A 381 2.47 -15.43 28.75
CA PHE A 381 1.55 -16.38 28.14
C PHE A 381 0.21 -16.43 28.87
N GLN A 382 0.18 -16.29 30.21
CA GLN A 382 -1.07 -16.20 30.97
C GLN A 382 -1.90 -14.99 30.57
N ARG A 383 -1.28 -13.82 30.40
CA ARG A 383 -1.96 -12.62 29.90
C ARG A 383 -2.50 -12.83 28.49
N LEU A 384 -1.73 -13.45 27.60
CA LEU A 384 -2.15 -13.77 26.25
C LEU A 384 -3.39 -14.69 26.25
N VAL A 385 -3.33 -15.82 26.94
CA VAL A 385 -4.43 -16.80 27.01
C VAL A 385 -5.69 -16.19 27.62
N THR A 386 -5.54 -15.42 28.69
CA THR A 386 -6.66 -14.71 29.33
C THR A 386 -7.34 -13.74 28.34
N THR A 387 -6.54 -13.00 27.56
CA THR A 387 -7.06 -12.08 26.54
C THR A 387 -7.79 -12.82 25.42
N LEU A 388 -7.26 -13.96 24.95
CA LEU A 388 -7.93 -14.76 23.93
C LEU A 388 -9.26 -15.33 24.43
N ARG A 389 -9.31 -15.85 25.67
CA ARG A 389 -10.55 -16.33 26.28
C ARG A 389 -11.61 -15.23 26.42
N LEU A 390 -11.18 -14.02 26.82
CA LEU A 390 -12.08 -12.87 26.87
C LEU A 390 -12.64 -12.53 25.49
N ARG A 391 -11.77 -12.48 24.46
CA ARG A 391 -12.17 -12.22 23.07
C ARG A 391 -13.09 -13.30 22.50
N ALA A 392 -12.96 -14.55 22.93
CA ALA A 392 -13.84 -15.64 22.52
C ALA A 392 -15.25 -15.56 23.14
N ALA A 393 -15.39 -14.85 24.26
CA ALA A 393 -16.64 -14.71 25.01
C ALA A 393 -17.45 -13.44 24.64
N MET A 394 -16.85 -12.52 23.88
CA MET A 394 -17.49 -11.32 23.32
C MET A 394 -18.02 -11.61 21.92
#